data_AF-A0A3B1D7Q7-F1
#
_entry.id   AF-A0A3B1D7Q7-F1
#
_cell.length_a   1.000
_cell.length_b   1.000
_cell.length_c   1.000
_cell.angle_alpha   90.00
_cell.angle_beta   90.00
_cell.angle_gamma   90.00
#
_symmetry.space_group_name_H-M   'P 1'
#
loop_
_entity.id
_entity.type
_entity.pdbx_description
1 polymer ?
#
loop_
_entity_poly.entity_id
_entity_poly.type
_entity_poly.pdbx_seq_one_letter_code
_entity_poly.pdbx_strand_id
1 'polypeptide(L)'
;MLRAIRQNKQPVLGKAGFSILEVIISAVIFVIAVAGVLSSVSMLRPKGGASSKKLEATYTGKSIIDQLRSEVDAGTWDTGNLQVGVDYTRTVGSHTVNYYLVDVPSGCTSGVDCAARQMFMNIYYTE
;
A
#
# COMPACT_ATOMS: atom_id res chain seq x y z
N MET A 1 -47.66 -40.39 -74.97
CA MET A 1 -47.82 -39.56 -73.77
C MET A 1 -47.14 -40.27 -72.61
N LEU A 2 -45.90 -39.90 -72.26
CA LEU A 2 -45.23 -40.22 -70.99
C LEU A 2 -43.87 -39.48 -70.97
N ARG A 3 -43.85 -38.32 -70.30
CA ARG A 3 -42.65 -37.55 -69.98
C ARG A 3 -42.03 -38.15 -68.72
N ALA A 4 -40.79 -38.62 -68.79
CA ALA A 4 -40.01 -38.97 -67.60
C ALA A 4 -39.38 -37.69 -67.02
N ILE A 5 -39.65 -37.43 -65.75
CA ILE A 5 -39.16 -36.29 -64.97
C ILE A 5 -37.70 -36.55 -64.59
N ARG A 6 -36.78 -35.74 -65.11
CA ARG A 6 -35.36 -35.74 -64.73
C ARG A 6 -35.23 -35.10 -63.33
N GLN A 7 -34.85 -35.87 -62.32
CA GLN A 7 -34.50 -35.33 -61.01
C GLN A 7 -33.15 -34.61 -61.08
N ASN A 8 -33.18 -33.28 -61.01
CA ASN A 8 -31.99 -32.45 -60.91
C ASN A 8 -31.60 -32.37 -59.43
N LYS A 9 -30.66 -33.22 -58.97
CA LYS A 9 -30.02 -33.05 -57.66
C LYS A 9 -29.11 -31.82 -57.75
N GLN A 10 -29.49 -30.72 -57.11
CA GLN A 10 -28.55 -29.63 -56.87
C GLN A 10 -27.53 -30.07 -55.82
N PRO A 11 -26.22 -29.87 -56.04
CA PRO A 11 -25.25 -30.00 -54.98
C PRO A 11 -25.44 -28.83 -54.01
N VAL A 12 -25.85 -29.13 -52.78
CA VAL A 12 -25.78 -28.16 -51.67
C VAL A 12 -24.29 -27.96 -51.41
N LEU A 13 -23.71 -26.92 -52.02
CA LEU A 13 -22.30 -26.58 -51.85
C LEU A 13 -22.09 -25.92 -50.47
N GLY A 14 -22.28 -26.71 -49.41
CA GLY A 14 -21.95 -26.34 -48.04
C GLY A 14 -20.45 -26.49 -47.83
N LYS A 15 -19.67 -25.51 -48.31
CA LYS A 15 -18.24 -25.42 -48.01
C LYS A 15 -18.08 -24.51 -46.80
N ALA A 16 -17.99 -25.15 -45.62
CA ALA A 16 -17.73 -24.50 -44.34
C ALA A 16 -16.30 -23.91 -44.34
N GLY A 17 -16.16 -22.70 -44.86
CA GLY A 17 -15.02 -21.83 -44.60
C GLY A 17 -15.54 -20.66 -43.79
N PHE A 18 -14.99 -20.43 -42.59
CA PHE A 18 -15.31 -19.25 -41.79
C PHE A 18 -15.13 -18.00 -42.66
N SER A 19 -16.13 -17.11 -42.63
CA SER A 19 -16.08 -15.88 -43.41
C SER A 19 -14.95 -15.00 -42.88
N ILE A 20 -14.15 -14.41 -43.78
CA ILE A 20 -13.05 -13.49 -43.42
C ILE A 20 -13.55 -12.35 -42.52
N LEU A 21 -14.79 -11.89 -42.76
CA LEU A 21 -15.43 -10.85 -41.94
C LEU A 21 -15.63 -11.30 -40.48
N GLU A 22 -16.03 -12.54 -40.27
CA GLU A 22 -16.25 -13.13 -38.95
C GLU A 22 -14.91 -13.27 -38.18
N VAL A 23 -13.84 -13.62 -38.89
CA VAL A 23 -12.48 -13.69 -38.33
C VAL A 23 -12.00 -12.30 -37.89
N ILE A 24 -12.29 -11.26 -38.66
CA ILE A 24 -11.92 -9.88 -38.30
C ILE A 24 -12.70 -9.41 -37.06
N ILE A 25 -14.02 -9.66 -37.03
CA ILE A 25 -14.87 -9.24 -35.90
C ILE A 25 -14.44 -9.95 -34.60
N SER A 26 -14.18 -11.25 -34.67
CA SER A 26 -13.72 -12.02 -33.51
C SER A 26 -12.33 -11.58 -33.02
N ALA A 27 -11.40 -11.26 -33.92
CA ALA A 27 -10.09 -10.73 -33.55
C ALA A 27 -10.19 -9.37 -32.82
N VAL A 28 -11.06 -8.46 -33.28
CA VAL A 28 -11.24 -7.15 -32.64
C VAL A 28 -11.82 -7.30 -31.22
N ILE A 29 -12.84 -8.15 -31.06
CA ILE A 29 -13.43 -8.42 -29.74
C ILE A 29 -12.38 -9.03 -28.79
N PHE A 30 -11.56 -9.95 -29.29
CA PHE A 30 -10.49 -10.56 -28.52
C PHE A 30 -9.46 -9.53 -28.02
N VAL A 31 -9.02 -8.60 -28.87
CA VAL A 31 -8.05 -7.56 -28.48
C VAL A 31 -8.62 -6.65 -27.39
N ILE A 32 -9.89 -6.24 -27.51
CA ILE A 32 -10.56 -5.40 -26.49
C ILE A 32 -10.69 -6.15 -25.16
N ALA A 33 -11.07 -7.44 -25.21
CA ALA A 33 -11.18 -8.27 -24.02
C ALA A 33 -9.83 -8.44 -23.31
N VAL A 34 -8.76 -8.74 -24.07
CA VAL A 34 -7.40 -8.87 -23.53
C VAL A 34 -6.90 -7.55 -22.94
N ALA A 35 -7.15 -6.42 -23.61
CA ALA A 35 -6.80 -5.09 -23.09
C ALA A 35 -7.55 -4.78 -21.78
N GLY A 36 -8.83 -5.13 -21.68
CA GLY A 36 -9.62 -4.99 -20.46
C GLY A 36 -9.06 -5.82 -19.30
N VAL A 37 -8.77 -7.11 -19.53
CA VAL A 37 -8.17 -8.00 -18.53
C VAL A 37 -6.80 -7.50 -18.07
N LEU A 38 -5.93 -7.10 -19.00
CA LEU A 38 -4.60 -6.57 -18.66
C LEU A 38 -4.69 -5.25 -17.89
N SER A 39 -5.67 -4.40 -18.20
CA SER A 39 -5.91 -3.15 -17.46
C SER A 39 -6.34 -3.43 -16.02
N SER A 40 -7.24 -4.39 -15.80
CA SER A 40 -7.66 -4.82 -14.46
C SER A 40 -6.51 -5.43 -13.66
N VAL A 41 -5.66 -6.26 -14.29
CA VAL A 41 -4.47 -6.83 -13.65
C VAL A 41 -3.43 -5.75 -13.35
N SER A 42 -3.30 -4.72 -14.18
CA SER A 42 -2.38 -3.60 -13.93
C SER A 42 -2.83 -2.70 -12.77
N MET A 43 -4.13 -2.62 -12.47
CA MET A 43 -4.65 -1.93 -11.28
C MET A 43 -4.44 -2.76 -9.99
N LEU A 44 -4.28 -4.07 -10.10
CA LEU A 44 -3.99 -4.96 -8.98
C LEU A 44 -2.50 -4.98 -8.59
N ARG A 45 -1.61 -4.36 -9.38
CA ARG A 45 -0.21 -4.18 -8.96
C ARG A 45 -0.18 -3.24 -7.75
N PRO A 46 0.24 -3.71 -6.56
CA PRO A 46 0.24 -2.88 -5.39
C PRO A 46 1.31 -1.79 -5.56
N LYS A 47 0.88 -0.55 -5.84
CA LYS A 47 1.70 0.65 -5.61
C LYS A 47 1.93 0.92 -4.11
N GLY A 48 1.50 0.01 -3.23
CA GLY A 48 1.37 0.19 -1.78
C GLY A 48 2.56 -0.27 -0.93
N GLY A 49 3.66 -0.75 -1.50
CA GLY A 49 4.83 -1.20 -0.72
C GLY A 49 5.40 -0.10 0.19
N ALA A 50 5.59 1.11 -0.35
CA ALA A 50 6.10 2.24 0.44
C ALA A 50 5.06 2.77 1.45
N SER A 51 3.78 2.81 1.07
CA SER A 51 2.72 3.33 1.95
C SER A 51 2.41 2.40 3.13
N SER A 52 2.47 1.08 2.93
CA SER A 52 2.25 0.08 3.99
C SER A 52 3.38 0.09 5.00
N LYS A 53 4.65 0.11 4.55
CA LYS A 53 5.81 0.23 5.43
C LYS A 53 5.84 1.53 6.23
N LYS A 54 5.46 2.66 5.61
CA LYS A 54 5.33 3.94 6.34
C LYS A 54 4.26 3.88 7.43
N LEU A 55 3.14 3.22 7.14
CA LEU A 55 2.06 3.03 8.10
C LEU A 55 2.52 2.13 9.27
N GLU A 56 3.20 1.02 8.96
CA GLU A 56 3.77 0.10 9.94
C GLU A 56 4.83 0.77 10.85
N ALA A 57 5.71 1.58 10.25
CA ALA A 57 6.67 2.41 10.99
C ALA A 57 5.96 3.37 11.96
N THR A 58 4.87 3.99 11.52
CA THR A 58 4.07 4.90 12.36
C THR A 58 3.44 4.15 13.54
N TYR A 59 2.88 2.96 13.31
CA TYR A 59 2.36 2.11 14.40
C TYR A 59 3.44 1.67 15.38
N THR A 60 4.64 1.39 14.87
CA THR A 60 5.80 1.05 15.72
C THR A 60 6.19 2.22 16.62
N GLY A 61 6.28 3.44 16.07
CA GLY A 61 6.54 4.65 16.86
C GLY A 61 5.47 4.92 17.91
N LYS A 62 4.18 4.76 17.55
CA LYS A 62 3.06 4.88 18.49
C LYS A 62 3.19 3.90 19.65
N SER A 63 3.53 2.63 19.39
CA SER A 63 3.69 1.63 20.43
C SER A 63 4.78 1.99 21.44
N ILE A 64 5.88 2.62 21.00
CA ILE A 64 6.94 3.09 21.88
C ILE A 64 6.44 4.25 22.74
N ILE A 65 5.73 5.22 22.16
CA ILE A 65 5.14 6.34 22.92
C ILE A 65 4.18 5.81 23.99
N ASP A 66 3.32 4.85 23.64
CA ASP A 66 2.36 4.28 24.59
C ASP A 66 3.07 3.54 25.73
N GLN A 67 4.16 2.82 25.42
CA GLN A 67 4.98 2.20 26.46
C GLN A 67 5.64 3.26 27.37
N LEU A 68 6.27 4.28 26.79
CA LEU A 68 6.90 5.35 27.58
C LEU A 68 5.87 6.05 28.46
N ARG A 69 4.65 6.29 27.96
CA ARG A 69 3.54 6.83 28.77
C ARG A 69 3.12 5.90 29.89
N SER A 70 3.13 4.57 29.68
CA SER A 70 2.79 3.61 30.73
C SER A 70 3.83 3.54 31.85
N GLU A 71 5.08 3.92 31.55
CA GLU A 71 6.18 3.99 32.52
C GLU A 71 6.21 5.32 33.30
N VAL A 72 5.41 6.32 32.89
CA VAL A 72 5.30 7.60 33.60
C VAL A 72 4.30 7.47 34.74
N ASP A 73 4.81 7.38 35.96
CA ASP A 73 4.03 7.52 37.20
C ASP A 73 4.07 8.98 37.69
N ALA A 74 2.99 9.44 38.31
CA ALA A 74 2.90 10.76 38.95
C ALA A 74 3.97 10.97 40.03
N GLY A 75 4.45 9.89 40.65
CA GLY A 75 5.54 9.92 41.63
C GLY A 75 6.96 10.03 41.06
N THR A 76 7.15 9.80 39.76
CA THR A 76 8.49 9.71 39.11
C THR A 76 8.64 10.61 37.90
N TRP A 77 7.79 11.64 37.79
CA TRP A 77 7.75 12.53 36.62
C TRP A 77 9.12 13.15 36.28
N ASP A 78 9.93 13.48 37.29
CA ASP A 78 11.26 14.06 37.13
C ASP A 78 12.43 13.07 37.29
N THR A 79 12.14 11.81 37.63
CA THR A 79 13.16 10.75 37.85
C THR A 79 13.05 9.60 36.85
N GLY A 80 12.24 9.77 35.81
CA GLY A 80 12.06 8.76 34.76
C GLY A 80 13.34 8.44 34.00
N ASN A 81 13.35 7.30 33.31
CA ASN A 81 14.50 6.78 32.56
C ASN A 81 14.92 7.62 31.34
N LEU A 82 14.21 8.72 31.06
CA LEU A 82 14.40 9.57 29.89
C LEU A 82 15.06 10.90 30.28
N GLN A 83 16.32 11.05 29.90
CA GLN A 83 17.12 12.24 30.15
C GLN A 83 17.16 13.15 28.94
N VAL A 84 17.18 14.46 29.18
CA VAL A 84 17.29 15.48 28.12
C VAL A 84 18.68 15.42 27.48
N GLY A 85 18.74 15.50 26.16
CA GLY A 85 19.99 15.46 25.39
C GLY A 85 20.62 14.07 25.27
N VAL A 86 19.93 13.01 25.72
CA VAL A 86 20.36 11.63 25.56
C VAL A 86 19.59 10.98 24.40
N ASP A 87 20.33 10.33 23.51
CA ASP A 87 19.78 9.53 22.42
C ASP A 87 19.46 8.10 22.87
N TYR A 88 18.23 7.67 22.60
CA TYR A 88 17.77 6.31 22.85
C TYR A 88 17.49 5.62 21.52
N THR A 89 18.01 4.40 21.38
CA THR A 89 17.78 3.56 20.20
C THR A 89 17.07 2.28 20.60
N ARG A 90 16.00 1.94 19.88
CA ARG A 90 15.27 0.69 20.04
C ARG A 90 14.97 0.04 18.71
N THR A 91 15.23 -1.26 18.62
CA THR A 91 14.88 -2.05 17.43
C THR A 91 13.62 -2.86 17.72
N VAL A 92 12.61 -2.74 16.86
CA VAL A 92 11.35 -3.48 16.93
C VAL A 92 11.09 -4.10 15.56
N GLY A 93 11.27 -5.42 15.46
CA GLY A 93 11.21 -6.11 14.18
C GLY A 93 12.26 -5.56 13.20
N SER A 94 11.82 -5.12 12.02
CA SER A 94 12.65 -4.50 10.99
C SER A 94 12.80 -2.97 11.11
N HIS A 95 12.28 -2.38 12.18
CA HIS A 95 12.32 -0.94 12.40
C HIS A 95 13.35 -0.58 13.47
N THR A 96 14.16 0.44 13.19
CA THR A 96 15.03 1.08 14.18
C THR A 96 14.46 2.43 14.54
N VAL A 97 14.18 2.64 15.81
CA VAL A 97 13.58 3.88 16.32
C VAL A 97 14.61 4.59 17.19
N ASN A 98 14.98 5.80 16.79
CA ASN A 98 15.83 6.69 17.57
C ASN A 98 14.96 7.81 18.13
N TYR A 99 15.05 8.08 19.42
CA TYR A 99 14.31 9.17 20.05
C TYR A 99 15.10 9.82 21.16
N TYR A 100 14.85 11.12 21.37
CA TYR A 100 15.53 11.93 22.37
C TYR A 100 14.62 13.07 22.83
N LEU A 101 14.89 13.62 24.02
CA LEU A 101 14.20 14.79 24.54
C LEU A 101 15.06 16.04 24.43
N VAL A 102 14.41 17.15 24.12
CA VAL A 102 15.00 18.49 24.10
C VAL A 102 14.14 19.43 24.91
N ASP A 103 14.80 20.27 25.69
CA ASP A 103 14.19 21.43 26.31
C ASP A 103 13.90 22.49 25.25
N VAL A 104 12.62 22.77 25.02
CA VAL A 104 12.19 23.89 24.18
C VAL A 104 11.89 25.08 25.07
N PRO A 105 12.35 26.29 24.68
CA PRO A 105 11.99 27.51 25.38
C PRO A 105 10.46 27.63 25.42
N SER A 106 9.88 27.49 26.61
CA SER A 106 8.48 27.80 26.82
C SER A 106 8.43 29.17 27.46
N GLY A 107 7.63 30.08 26.88
CA GLY A 107 7.60 31.51 27.23
C GLY A 107 7.05 31.84 28.61
N CYS A 108 7.30 31.00 29.60
CA CYS A 108 6.81 31.15 30.96
C CYS A 108 7.65 32.17 31.74
N THR A 109 6.96 33.05 32.45
CA THR A 109 7.50 34.26 33.11
C THR A 109 7.77 34.09 34.61
N SER A 110 7.79 32.87 35.14
CA SER A 110 7.98 32.63 36.57
C SER A 110 9.07 31.59 36.76
N GLY A 111 10.15 31.98 37.44
CA GLY A 111 11.45 31.30 37.56
C GLY A 111 11.45 29.96 38.30
N VAL A 112 10.60 29.03 37.86
CA VAL A 112 10.61 27.61 38.16
C VAL A 112 10.80 26.95 36.80
N ASP A 113 11.71 25.99 36.66
CA ASP A 113 12.15 25.39 35.38
C ASP A 113 11.00 25.04 34.42
N CYS A 114 10.57 26.02 33.63
CA CYS A 114 9.49 25.92 32.66
C CYS A 114 10.08 25.65 31.27
N ALA A 115 11.08 24.78 31.16
CA ALA A 115 11.40 24.23 29.86
C ALA A 115 10.30 23.24 29.50
N ALA A 116 9.50 23.52 28.47
CA ALA A 116 8.66 22.48 27.91
C ALA A 116 9.61 21.43 27.32
N ARG A 117 9.37 20.15 27.57
CA ARG A 117 10.17 19.08 26.97
C ARG A 117 9.44 18.56 25.75
N GLN A 118 10.12 18.55 24.61
CA GLN A 118 9.64 17.90 23.39
C GLN A 118 10.46 16.65 23.11
N MET A 119 9.76 15.59 22.69
CA MET A 119 10.41 14.37 22.23
C MET A 119 10.45 14.37 20.70
N PHE A 120 11.64 14.14 20.17
CA PHE A 120 11.86 13.91 18.74
C PHE A 120 12.05 12.41 18.51
N MET A 121 11.47 11.89 17.43
CA MET A 121 11.52 10.48 17.10
C MET A 121 11.72 10.28 15.60
N ASN A 122 12.76 9.52 15.26
CA ASN A 122 13.11 9.11 13.91
C ASN A 122 12.96 7.59 13.79
N ILE A 123 12.28 7.15 12.74
CA ILE A 123 12.02 5.73 12.50
C ILE A 123 12.63 5.34 11.16
N TYR A 124 13.57 4.42 11.21
CA TYR A 124 14.26 3.87 10.05
C TYR A 124 13.72 2.48 9.74
N TYR A 125 13.50 2.20 8.46
CA TYR A 125 13.05 0.92 7.95
C TYR A 125 13.68 0.67 6.58
N THR A 126 13.92 -0.59 6.25
CA THR A 126 14.45 -0.98 4.94
C THR A 126 13.33 -0.94 3.89
N GLU A 127 13.60 -0.29 2.76
CA GLU A 127 12.69 -0.22 1.60
C GLU A 127 12.35 -1.59 1.01
#